data_AF-A0A410JZ21-F1
#
_entry.id   AF-A0A410JZ21-F1
#
_cell.length_a   1.000
_cell.length_b   1.000
_cell.length_c   1.000
_cell.angle_alpha   90.00
_cell.angle_beta   90.00
_cell.angle_gamma   90.00
#
_symmetry.space_group_name_H-M   'P 1'
#
loop_
_entity.id
_entity.type
_entity.pdbx_description
1 polymer ?
#
loop_
_entity_poly.entity_id
_entity_poly.type
_entity_poly.pdbx_seq_one_letter_code
_entity_poly.pdbx_strand_id
1 'polypeptide(L)'
;MDELKDLFYAGLGAALTAKERMEKELEELKEKGKGGKEEFKQKYEEAKTKAKAFEDEFDKKLKEKVKKVLSEIGVATKEDLEELKKLIEEKK
;
A
#
# COMPACT_ATOMS: atom_id res chain seq x y z
N MET A 1 -1.21 -9.33 -17.99
CA MET A 1 -0.63 -7.97 -18.15
C MET A 1 -1.68 -6.88 -18.03
N ASP A 2 -2.90 -7.08 -18.57
CA ASP A 2 -4.00 -6.11 -18.42
C ASP A 2 -4.44 -5.88 -16.96
N GLU A 3 -4.54 -6.92 -16.13
CA GLU A 3 -4.96 -6.77 -14.73
C GLU A 3 -4.00 -5.90 -13.88
N LEU A 4 -2.70 -5.94 -14.16
CA LEU A 4 -1.72 -5.08 -13.49
C LEU A 4 -1.85 -3.62 -13.92
N LYS A 5 -2.20 -3.38 -15.20
CA LYS A 5 -2.49 -2.03 -15.69
C LYS A 5 -3.76 -1.49 -15.06
N ASP A 6 -4.81 -2.31 -14.97
CA ASP A 6 -6.07 -1.94 -14.33
C ASP A 6 -5.88 -1.60 -12.85
N LEU A 7 -5.09 -2.40 -12.12
CA LEU A 7 -4.73 -2.09 -10.73
C LEU A 7 -3.95 -0.77 -10.62
N PHE A 8 -3.02 -0.52 -11.54
CA PHE A 8 -2.25 0.71 -11.58
C PHE A 8 -3.14 1.94 -11.86
N TYR A 9 -4.03 1.85 -12.85
CA TYR A 9 -4.98 2.92 -13.16
C TYR A 9 -5.99 3.15 -12.04
N ALA A 10 -6.49 2.10 -11.39
CA ALA A 10 -7.35 2.20 -10.21
C ALA A 10 -6.63 2.90 -9.06
N GLY A 11 -5.36 2.58 -8.82
CA GLY A 11 -4.52 3.25 -7.83
C GLY A 11 -4.32 4.74 -8.13
N LEU A 12 -4.06 5.10 -9.39
CA LEU A 12 -3.96 6.49 -9.82
C LEU A 12 -5.28 7.26 -9.66
N GLY A 13 -6.40 6.66 -10.05
CA GLY A 13 -7.73 7.28 -9.89
C GLY A 13 -8.09 7.52 -8.41
N ALA A 14 -7.79 6.55 -7.54
CA ALA A 14 -7.97 6.69 -6.11
C ALA A 14 -7.09 7.79 -5.51
N ALA A 15 -5.82 7.87 -5.93
CA ALA A 15 -4.89 8.90 -5.46
C ALA A 15 -5.32 10.31 -5.89
N LEU A 16 -5.76 10.48 -7.14
CA LEU A 16 -6.29 11.75 -7.64
C LEU A 16 -7.53 12.19 -6.85
N THR A 17 -8.49 11.29 -6.65
CA THR A 17 -9.70 11.57 -5.88
C THR A 17 -9.39 11.94 -4.42
N ALA A 18 -8.43 11.24 -3.81
CA ALA A 18 -8.00 11.53 -2.44
C ALA A 18 -7.36 12.94 -2.35
N LYS A 19 -6.53 13.31 -3.33
CA LYS A 19 -5.94 14.65 -3.42
C LYS A 19 -7.02 15.73 -3.48
N GLU A 20 -8.01 15.57 -4.35
CA GLU A 20 -9.11 16.54 -4.51
C GLU A 20 -9.92 16.73 -3.23
N ARG A 21 -10.16 15.64 -2.47
CA ARG A 21 -10.87 15.72 -1.18
C ARG A 21 -10.03 16.40 -0.11
N MET A 22 -8.74 16.07 -0.01
CA MET A 22 -7.84 16.71 0.95
C MET A 22 -7.69 18.22 0.69
N GLU A 23 -7.57 18.63 -0.58
CA GLU A 23 -7.49 20.06 -0.93
C GLU A 23 -8.73 20.83 -0.47
N LYS A 24 -9.94 20.26 -0.66
CA LYS A 24 -11.19 20.85 -0.17
C LYS A 24 -11.27 20.92 1.35
N GLU A 25 -10.94 19.84 2.05
CA GLU A 25 -10.96 19.83 3.52
C GLU A 25 -9.94 20.80 4.12
N LEU A 26 -8.76 20.95 3.49
CA LEU A 26 -7.74 21.92 3.89
C LEU A 26 -8.19 23.37 3.66
N GLU A 27 -8.87 23.68 2.55
CA GLU A 27 -9.49 24.99 2.35
C GLU A 27 -10.54 25.29 3.43
N GLU A 28 -11.42 24.33 3.71
CA GLU A 28 -12.44 24.48 4.76
C GLU A 28 -11.83 24.66 6.15
N LEU A 29 -10.77 23.94 6.48
CA LEU A 29 -10.04 24.06 7.75
C LEU A 29 -9.31 25.40 7.87
N LYS A 30 -8.79 25.92 6.75
CA LYS A 30 -8.13 27.24 6.68
C LYS A 30 -9.14 28.37 6.87
N GLU A 31 -10.34 28.25 6.29
CA GLU A 31 -11.44 29.18 6.52
C GLU A 31 -12.01 29.10 7.93
N LYS A 32 -12.13 27.89 8.50
CA LYS A 32 -12.66 27.66 9.85
C LYS A 32 -11.62 27.82 10.96
N GLY A 33 -10.42 28.31 10.64
CA GLY A 33 -9.20 28.28 11.45
C GLY A 33 -9.42 28.37 12.96
N LYS A 34 -9.47 27.22 13.64
CA LYS A 34 -9.43 27.04 15.12
C LYS A 34 -9.75 25.58 15.45
N GLY A 35 -8.73 24.81 15.79
CA GLY A 35 -8.91 23.51 16.45
C GLY A 35 -7.67 23.21 17.28
N GLY A 36 -7.83 23.11 18.60
CA GLY A 36 -6.77 23.15 19.62
C GLY A 36 -5.62 22.17 19.37
N LYS A 37 -4.39 22.71 19.35
CA LYS A 37 -3.14 21.98 19.14
C LYS A 37 -2.89 20.84 20.14
N GLU A 38 -3.51 20.91 21.32
CA GLU A 38 -3.27 19.96 22.42
C GLU A 38 -4.03 18.64 22.23
N GLU A 39 -5.32 18.70 21.88
CA GLU A 39 -6.13 17.50 21.58
C GLU A 39 -5.60 16.75 20.35
N PHE A 40 -5.04 17.50 19.39
CA PHE A 40 -4.43 16.94 18.19
C PHE A 40 -3.17 16.13 18.51
N LYS A 41 -2.37 16.57 19.49
CA LYS A 41 -1.10 15.93 19.85
C LYS A 41 -1.31 14.55 20.48
N GLN A 42 -2.33 14.42 21.34
CA GLN A 42 -2.65 13.15 21.99
C GLN A 42 -3.24 12.14 20.99
N LYS A 43 -4.17 12.58 20.14
CA LYS A 43 -4.71 11.76 19.04
C LYS A 43 -3.64 11.36 18.02
N TYR A 44 -2.68 12.24 17.75
CA TYR A 44 -1.56 11.96 16.86
C TYR A 44 -0.65 10.84 17.38
N GLU A 45 -0.30 10.85 18.67
CA GLU A 45 0.53 9.79 19.26
C GLU A 45 -0.19 8.43 19.30
N GLU A 46 -1.50 8.42 19.59
CA GLU A 46 -2.32 7.20 19.50
C GLU A 46 -2.42 6.67 18.06
N ALA A 47 -2.67 7.57 17.10
CA ALA A 47 -2.74 7.22 15.69
C ALA A 47 -1.40 6.68 15.18
N LYS A 48 -0.29 7.28 15.57
CA LYS A 48 1.07 6.84 15.21
C LYS A 48 1.39 5.45 15.75
N THR A 49 0.98 5.15 16.99
CA THR A 49 1.19 3.83 17.59
C THR A 49 0.37 2.76 16.87
N LYS A 50 -0.90 3.04 16.57
CA LYS A 50 -1.75 2.15 15.78
C LYS A 50 -1.24 1.98 14.35
N ALA A 51 -0.74 3.06 13.74
CA ALA A 51 -0.17 3.03 12.40
C ALA A 51 1.04 2.09 12.32
N LYS A 52 1.98 2.18 13.27
CA LYS A 52 3.12 1.27 13.33
C LYS A 52 2.71 -0.19 13.47
N ALA A 53 1.77 -0.50 14.37
CA ALA A 53 1.29 -1.86 14.55
C ALA A 53 0.57 -2.39 13.28
N PHE A 54 -0.18 -1.51 12.62
CA PHE A 54 -0.85 -1.83 11.37
C PHE A 54 0.14 -2.03 10.22
N GLU A 55 1.22 -1.24 10.14
CA GLU A 55 2.22 -1.29 9.07
C GLU A 55 2.85 -2.68 8.94
N ASP A 56 3.31 -3.27 10.05
CA ASP A 56 3.91 -4.61 10.05
C ASP A 56 2.94 -5.72 9.60
N GLU A 57 1.69 -5.69 10.09
CA GLU A 57 0.66 -6.66 9.68
C GLU A 57 0.20 -6.43 8.24
N PHE A 58 0.09 -5.17 7.84
CA PHE A 58 -0.34 -4.77 6.51
C PHE A 58 0.70 -5.16 5.48
N ASP A 59 1.98 -4.91 5.71
CA ASP A 59 3.07 -5.29 4.80
C ASP A 59 3.10 -6.80 4.56
N LYS A 60 2.92 -7.59 5.61
CA LYS A 60 2.83 -9.06 5.47
C LYS A 60 1.62 -9.46 4.62
N LYS A 61 0.43 -8.99 4.97
CA LYS A 61 -0.81 -9.31 4.24
C LYS A 61 -0.77 -8.80 2.80
N LEU A 62 -0.16 -7.65 2.56
CA LEU A 62 -0.01 -7.06 1.24
C LEU A 62 0.95 -7.91 0.38
N LYS A 63 2.12 -8.28 0.91
CA LYS A 63 3.06 -9.18 0.22
C LYS A 63 2.41 -10.51 -0.12
N GLU A 64 1.68 -11.12 0.81
CA GLU A 64 0.96 -12.37 0.55
C GLU A 64 -0.10 -12.23 -0.53
N LYS A 65 -0.92 -11.16 -0.48
CA LYS A 65 -1.93 -10.91 -1.51
C LYS A 65 -1.31 -10.66 -2.87
N VAL A 66 -0.24 -9.87 -2.95
CA VAL A 66 0.47 -9.61 -4.21
C VAL A 66 1.08 -10.90 -4.75
N LYS A 67 1.75 -11.70 -3.91
CA LYS A 67 2.31 -13.00 -4.32
C LYS A 67 1.21 -13.92 -4.84
N LYS A 68 0.06 -13.98 -4.16
CA LYS A 68 -1.10 -14.77 -4.59
C LYS A 68 -1.63 -14.32 -5.95
N VAL A 69 -1.87 -13.02 -6.15
CA VAL A 69 -2.34 -12.48 -7.44
C VAL A 69 -1.35 -12.80 -8.55
N LEU A 70 -0.04 -12.62 -8.31
CA LEU A 70 1.01 -12.94 -9.28
C LEU A 70 1.02 -14.43 -9.65
N SER A 71 0.86 -15.33 -8.67
CA SER A 71 0.73 -16.76 -8.92
C SER A 71 -0.55 -17.13 -9.68
N GLU A 72 -1.69 -16.48 -9.38
CA GLU A 72 -2.97 -16.70 -10.06
C GLU A 72 -2.90 -16.32 -11.55
N ILE A 73 -2.11 -15.30 -11.91
CA ILE A 73 -1.91 -14.87 -13.31
C ILE A 73 -0.71 -15.56 -13.99
N GLY A 74 -0.12 -16.59 -13.35
CA GLY A 74 0.97 -17.40 -13.93
C GLY A 74 2.33 -16.71 -13.98
N VAL A 75 2.56 -15.67 -13.18
CA VAL A 75 3.85 -14.97 -13.10
C VAL A 75 4.72 -15.62 -12.03
N ALA A 76 5.81 -16.25 -12.45
CA ALA A 76 6.82 -16.80 -11.56
C ALA A 76 7.59 -15.67 -10.84
N THR A 77 7.82 -15.83 -9.54
CA THR A 77 8.65 -14.92 -8.75
C THR A 77 10.14 -15.14 -9.04
N LYS A 78 10.99 -14.19 -8.62
CA LYS A 78 12.44 -14.35 -8.75
C LYS A 78 12.96 -15.57 -8.00
N GLU A 79 12.39 -15.86 -6.83
CA GLU A 79 12.71 -17.03 -6.01
C GLU A 79 12.45 -18.33 -6.80
N ASP A 80 11.28 -18.43 -7.43
CA ASP A 80 10.89 -19.58 -8.25
C ASP A 80 11.87 -19.80 -9.43
N LEU A 81 12.36 -18.71 -10.03
CA LEU A 81 13.35 -18.76 -11.11
C LEU A 81 14.75 -19.19 -10.62
N GLU A 82 15.14 -18.79 -9.41
CA GLU A 82 16.42 -19.20 -8.80
C GLU A 82 16.40 -20.67 -8.38
N GLU A 83 15.30 -21.17 -7.81
CA GLU A 83 15.11 -22.60 -7.55
C GLU A 83 15.16 -23.43 -8.84
N LEU A 84 14.47 -22.99 -9.89
CA LEU A 84 14.54 -23.63 -11.21
C LEU A 84 15.98 -23.69 -11.75
N LYS A 85 16.76 -22.62 -11.61
CA LYS A 85 18.17 -22.60 -12.02
C LYS A 85 19.01 -23.63 -11.26
N LYS A 86 18.88 -23.68 -9.93
CA LYS A 86 19.60 -24.65 -9.11
C LYS A 86 19.27 -26.10 -9.50
N LEU A 87 17.99 -26.41 -9.70
CA LEU A 87 17.55 -27.74 -10.14
C LEU A 87 18.10 -28.15 -11.52
N ILE A 88 18.28 -27.18 -12.42
CA ILE A 88 18.88 -27.41 -13.75
C ILE A 88 20.40 -27.59 -13.63
N GLU A 89 21.07 -26.85 -12.75
CA GLU A 89 22.51 -26.99 -12.49
C GLU A 89 22.86 -28.31 -11.78
N GLU A 90 22.03 -28.79 -10.85
CA GLU A 90 22.24 -30.08 -10.17
C GLU A 90 21.99 -31.31 -11.05
N LYS A 91 21.24 -31.16 -12.15
CA LYS A 91 20.96 -32.24 -13.11
C LYS A 91 21.97 -32.29 -14.28
N LYS A 92 22.99 -31.44 -14.25
CA LYS A 92 24.05 -31.35 -15.26
C LYS A 92 25.30 -32.09 -14.81
#